data_AF-A0A1V6G684-F1
#
_entry.id   AF-A0A1V6G684-F1
#
_cell.length_a   1.000
_cell.length_b   1.000
_cell.length_c   1.000
_cell.angle_alpha   90.00
_cell.angle_beta   90.00
_cell.angle_gamma   90.00
#
_symmetry.space_group_name_H-M   'P 1'
#
loop_
_entity.id
_entity.type
_entity.pdbx_description
1 polymer ?
#
loop_
_entity_poly.entity_id
_entity_poly.type
_entity_poly.pdbx_seq_one_letter_code
_entity_poly.pdbx_strand_id
1 'polypeptide(L)' 'MREIVAYLSASQGCAFTLVATGGYAGWALNESGMAFTLDPELTLFGLGCIGERSWA' A
#
# COMPACT_ATOMS: atom_id res chain seq x y z
N MET A 1 11.56 -6.36 6.67
CA MET A 1 10.62 -6.10 5.55
C MET A 1 10.83 -7.07 4.39
N ARG A 2 12.07 -7.30 3.93
CA ARG A 2 12.41 -8.22 2.81
C ARG A 2 11.75 -9.61 2.87
N GLU A 3 11.52 -10.18 4.07
CA GLU A 3 10.85 -11.49 4.20
C GLU A 3 9.34 -11.45 3.91
N ILE A 4 8.64 -10.40 4.36
CA ILE A 4 7.20 -10.19 4.07
C ILE A 4 7.00 -10.04 2.55
N VAL A 5 7.93 -9.34 1.92
CA VAL A 5 8.00 -9.06 0.49
C VAL A 5 8.23 -10.32 -0.33
N ALA A 6 9.23 -11.12 0.06
CA ALA A 6 9.51 -12.40 -0.58
C ALA A 6 8.32 -13.36 -0.40
N TYR A 7 7.70 -13.36 0.78
CA TYR A 7 6.49 -14.14 1.04
C TYR A 7 5.33 -13.70 0.14
N LEU A 8 5.04 -12.41 0.02
CA LEU A 8 3.95 -11.91 -0.83
C LEU A 8 4.19 -12.24 -2.30
N SER A 9 5.41 -12.05 -2.80
CA SER A 9 5.76 -12.37 -4.19
C SER A 9 5.69 -13.88 -4.50
N ALA A 10 6.02 -14.73 -3.53
CA ALA A 10 5.96 -16.19 -3.68
C ALA A 10 4.56 -16.78 -3.43
N SER A 11 3.72 -16.12 -2.63
CA SER A 11 2.40 -16.62 -2.22
C SER A 11 1.26 -16.11 -3.09
N GLN A 12 1.39 -14.93 -3.69
CA GLN A 12 0.37 -14.37 -4.56
C GLN A 12 0.60 -14.91 -5.98
N GLY A 13 -0.14 -15.94 -6.37
CA GLY A 13 -0.17 -16.45 -7.76
C GLY A 13 -0.81 -15.47 -8.77
N CYS A 14 -0.78 -14.17 -8.49
CA CYS A 14 -1.39 -13.12 -9.28
C CYS A 14 -0.49 -11.87 -9.32
N ALA A 15 -0.66 -11.08 -10.38
CA ALA A 15 -0.04 -9.77 -10.45
C ALA A 15 -0.73 -8.82 -9.45
N PHE A 16 0.07 -8.12 -8.64
CA PHE A 16 -0.43 -7.10 -7.72
C PHE A 16 0.42 -5.83 -7.81
N THR A 17 -0.18 -4.70 -7.44
CA THR A 17 0.54 -3.44 -7.24
C THR A 17 0.64 -3.18 -5.75
N LEU A 18 1.86 -3.00 -5.24
CA LEU A 18 2.06 -2.60 -3.87
C LEU A 18 1.88 -1.09 -3.72
N VAL A 19 0.90 -0.68 -2.91
CA VAL A 19 0.66 0.71 -2.54
C VAL A 19 0.83 0.85 -1.04
N ALA A 20 1.55 1.89 -0.61
CA ALA A 20 1.79 2.16 0.80
C ALA A 20 1.54 3.63 1.16
N THR A 21 1.12 3.85 2.40
CA THR A 21 0.82 5.17 2.95
C THR A 21 1.47 5.34 4.33
N GLY A 22 1.52 6.58 4.83
CA GLY A 22 2.14 6.94 6.11
C GLY A 22 3.57 7.47 6.00
N GLY A 23 3.96 8.33 6.94
CA GLY A 23 5.20 9.13 6.86
C GLY A 23 6.52 8.33 6.80
N TYR A 24 6.51 7.07 7.25
CA TYR A 24 7.69 6.20 7.22
C TYR A 24 7.67 5.16 6.09
N ALA A 25 6.63 5.13 5.26
CA ALA A 25 6.46 4.07 4.25
C ALA A 25 7.64 4.01 3.27
N GLY A 26 8.10 5.17 2.78
CA GLY A 26 9.26 5.23 1.88
C GLY A 26 10.55 4.72 2.52
N TRP A 27 10.81 5.09 3.79
CA TRP A 27 11.97 4.59 4.52
C TRP A 27 11.89 3.07 4.74
N ALA A 28 10.71 2.58 5.12
CA ALA A 28 10.53 1.16 5.42
C ALA A 28 10.70 0.29 4.16
N LEU A 29 10.17 0.75 3.02
CA LEU A 29 10.23 0.08 1.71
C LEU A 29 11.53 0.32 0.95
N ASN A 30 12.38 1.22 1.44
CA ASN A 30 13.67 1.45 0.82
C ASN A 30 14.46 0.15 0.72
N GLU A 31 15.06 -0.10 -0.44
CA GLU A 31 15.87 -1.30 -0.72
C GLU A 31 15.13 -2.65 -0.59
N SER A 32 13.79 -2.65 -0.57
CA SER A 32 13.02 -3.90 -0.47
C SER A 32 13.06 -4.77 -1.72
N GLY A 33 13.50 -4.21 -2.86
CA GLY A 33 13.54 -4.89 -4.16
C GLY A 33 12.17 -5.02 -4.86
N MET A 34 11.12 -4.35 -4.36
CA MET A 34 9.80 -4.33 -5.00
C MET A 34 9.52 -2.99 -5.65
N ALA A 35 8.77 -3.03 -6.74
CA ALA A 35 8.05 -1.86 -7.21
C ALA A 35 6.92 -1.52 -6.21
N PHE A 36 6.88 -0.28 -5.75
CA PHE A 36 5.81 0.23 -4.90
C PHE A 36 5.43 1.66 -5.27
N THR A 37 4.20 2.03 -4.95
CA THR A 37 3.70 3.41 -5.04
C THR A 37 3.45 3.94 -3.65
N LEU A 38 3.90 5.16 -3.37
CA LEU A 38 3.52 5.88 -2.16
C LEU A 38 2.28 6.72 -2.44
N ASP A 39 1.25 6.55 -1.63
CA ASP A 39 0.05 7.37 -1.64
C ASP A 39 -0.20 7.93 -0.24
N PRO A 40 0.26 9.16 0.04
CA PRO A 40 0.08 9.80 1.34
C PRO A 40 -1.39 10.10 1.69
N GLU A 41 -2.27 10.18 0.69
CA GLU A 41 -3.67 10.59 0.86
C GLU A 41 -4.63 9.39 0.95
N LEU A 42 -4.13 8.16 0.75
CA LEU A 42 -4.92 6.93 0.72
C LEU A 42 -5.95 6.80 1.86
N THR A 43 -5.56 7.15 3.09
CA THR A 43 -6.48 7.12 4.24
C THR A 43 -7.57 8.19 4.15
N LEU A 44 -7.22 9.42 3.75
CA LEU A 44 -8.18 10.51 3.61
C LEU A 44 -9.15 10.27 2.45
N PHE A 45 -8.64 9.74 1.34
CA PHE A 45 -9.46 9.29 0.22
C PHE A 45 -10.49 8.26 0.66
N GLY A 46 -10.07 7.22 1.38
CA GLY A 46 -10.98 6.20 1.91
C GLY A 46 -12.05 6.75 2.85
N LEU A 47 -11.68 7.70 3.72
CA LEU A 47 -12.63 8.40 4.58
C LEU A 47 -13.67 9.20 3.78
N GLY A 48 -13.23 9.87 2.70
CA GLY A 48 -14.13 10.57 1.77
C GLY A 48 -15.16 9.64 1.15
N CYS A 49 -14.74 8.48 0.64
CA CYS A 49 -15.65 7.49 0.06
C CYS A 49 -16.69 6.95 1.07
N ILE A 50 -16.29 6.75 2.33
CA ILE A 50 -17.22 6.31 3.38
C ILE A 50 -18.21 7.43 3.71
N GLY A 51 -17.73 8.67 3.82
CA GLY A 51 -18.56 9.84 4.08
C GLY A 51 -19.61 10.06 2.99
N GLU A 52 -19.19 10.05 1.73
CA GLU A 52 -20.07 10.19 0.56
C GLU A 52 -21.14 9.10 0.52
N ARG A 53 -20.79 7.84 0.81
CA ARG A 53 -21.73 6.72 0.85
C ARG A 53 -22.70 6.80 2.04
N SER A 54 -22.35 7.51 3.11
CA SER A 54 -23.19 7.66 4.31
C SER A 54 -24.14 8.86 4.25
N TRP A 55 -23.93 9.77 3.28
CA TRP A 55 -24.76 10.97 3.08
C TRP A 55 -25.61 10.91 1.80
N ALA A 56 -25.48 9.83 1.03
CA ALA A 56 -26.34 9.46 -0.09
C ALA A 56 -27.52 8.58 0.39
#